data_AF-A0A2A6R8W2-F1
#
_entry.id   AF-A0A2A6R8W2-F1
#
_cell.length_a   1.000
_cell.length_b   1.000
_cell.length_c   1.000
_cell.angle_alpha   90.00
_cell.angle_beta   90.00
_cell.angle_gamma   90.00
#
_symmetry.space_group_name_H-M   'P 1'
#
loop_
_entity.id
_entity.type
_entity.pdbx_description
1 polymer ?
#
loop_
_entity_poly.entity_id
_entity_poly.type
_entity_poly.pdbx_seq_one_letter_code
_entity_poly.pdbx_strand_id
1 'polypeptide(L)' 'MGTAELHVFSHNEKAIGLYKWLGFAAAESLRLRRTDEEGMVKYSVVDRSQANAGFDYLRMELPA' A
#
# COMPACT_ATOMS: atom_id res chain seq x y z
N MET A 1 2.89 -3.53 -23.82
CA MET A 1 3.46 -2.50 -22.93
C MET A 1 2.82 -2.72 -21.57
N GLY A 2 3.60 -2.97 -20.52
CA GLY A 2 3.06 -3.22 -19.19
C GLY A 2 2.84 -1.91 -18.42
N THR A 3 1.75 -1.83 -17.67
CA THR A 3 1.50 -0.77 -16.69
C THR A 3 2.54 -0.90 -15.57
N ALA A 4 3.28 0.16 -15.25
CA ALA A 4 4.21 0.12 -14.11
C ALA A 4 3.41 0.19 -12.81
N GLU A 5 3.71 -0.69 -11.85
CA GLU A 5 2.99 -0.78 -10.57
C GLU A 5 3.95 -0.67 -9.38
N LEU A 6 3.49 -0.04 -8.30
CA LEU A 6 4.16 -0.05 -7.00
C LEU A 6 3.16 -0.16 -5.85
N HIS A 7 3.66 -0.59 -4.70
CA HIS A 7 2.91 -0.62 -3.45
C HIS A 7 3.56 0.31 -2.42
N VAL A 8 2.76 1.16 -1.78
CA VAL A 8 3.23 2.10 -0.76
C VAL A 8 2.32 2.05 0.45
N PHE A 9 2.88 2.08 1.67
CA PHE A 9 2.05 2.19 2.86
C PHE A 9 1.24 3.48 2.83
N SER A 10 -0.05 3.40 3.15
CA SER A 10 -1.00 4.52 3.08
C SER A 10 -0.62 5.70 3.98
N HIS A 11 0.12 5.45 5.06
CA HIS A 11 0.64 6.48 5.97
C HIS A 11 1.95 7.13 5.49
N ASN A 12 2.54 6.70 4.36
CA ASN A 12 3.75 7.31 3.81
C ASN A 12 3.41 8.42 2.81
N GLU A 13 2.88 9.52 3.34
CA GLU A 13 2.41 10.65 2.53
C GLU A 13 3.49 11.24 1.62
N LYS A 14 4.76 11.22 2.06
CA LYS A 14 5.90 11.71 1.28
C LYS A 14 6.13 10.87 0.02
N ALA A 15 6.16 9.55 0.16
CA ALA A 15 6.33 8.65 -0.98
C ALA A 15 5.12 8.72 -1.92
N ILE A 16 3.91 8.75 -1.36
CA ILE A 16 2.67 8.91 -2.15
C ILE A 16 2.71 10.21 -2.97
N GLY A 17 3.13 11.33 -2.36
CA GLY A 17 3.28 12.61 -3.06
C GLY A 17 4.29 12.54 -4.21
N LEU A 18 5.44 11.91 -3.98
CA LEU A 18 6.45 11.68 -5.01
C LEU A 18 5.89 10.84 -6.17
N TYR A 19 5.20 9.74 -5.89
CA TYR A 19 4.66 8.87 -6.94
C TYR A 19 3.56 9.55 -7.75
N LYS A 20 2.67 10.31 -7.08
CA LYS A 20 1.69 11.16 -7.79
C LYS A 20 2.37 12.16 -8.70
N TRP A 21 3.47 12.78 -8.26
CA TRP A 21 4.24 13.72 -9.08
C TRP A 21 4.91 13.04 -10.28
N LEU A 22 5.33 11.78 -10.14
CA LEU A 22 5.84 10.95 -11.24
C LEU A 22 4.75 10.40 -12.17
N GLY A 23 3.48 10.72 -11.93
CA GLY A 23 2.34 10.32 -12.76
C GLY A 23 1.63 9.04 -12.33
N PHE A 24 2.03 8.41 -11.22
CA PHE A 24 1.31 7.26 -10.68
C PHE A 24 -0.03 7.70 -10.08
N ALA A 25 -1.08 6.93 -10.35
CA ALA A 25 -2.40 7.07 -9.75
C ALA A 25 -2.66 5.94 -8.76
N ALA A 26 -3.37 6.23 -7.67
CA ALA A 26 -3.81 5.18 -6.75
C ALA A 26 -4.92 4.34 -7.43
N ALA A 27 -4.68 3.04 -7.56
CA ALA A 27 -5.61 2.10 -8.18
C ALA A 27 -6.43 1.35 -7.13
N GLU A 28 -5.83 1.00 -5.99
CA GLU A 28 -6.47 0.20 -4.95
C GLU A 28 -5.86 0.48 -3.56
N SER A 29 -6.65 0.28 -2.50
CA SER A 29 -6.18 0.27 -1.10
C SER A 29 -6.40 -1.11 -0.49
N LEU A 30 -5.31 -1.83 -0.25
CA LEU A 30 -5.29 -3.16 0.35
C LEU A 30 -5.13 -3.04 1.86
N ARG A 31 -6.11 -3.53 2.63
CA ARG A 31 -6.04 -3.43 4.08
C ARG A 31 -5.05 -4.41 4.67
N LEU A 32 -4.32 -3.98 5.69
CA LEU A 32 -3.27 -4.79 6.30
C LEU A 32 -3.57 -5.12 7.76
N ARG A 33 -3.18 -6.33 8.14
CA ARG A 33 -2.98 -6.72 9.52
C ARG A 33 -1.48 -6.82 9.79
N ARG A 34 -1.02 -6.10 10.81
CA ARG A 34 0.33 -6.28 11.37
C ARG A 34 0.28 -7.41 12.39
N THR A 35 1.14 -8.40 12.25
CA THR A 35 1.33 -9.48 13.22
C THR A 35 2.78 -9.43 13.69
N ASP A 36 2.97 -9.32 15.00
CA ASP A 36 4.29 -9.40 15.62
C ASP A 36 4.58 -10.89 15.92
N GLU A 37 5.62 -11.42 15.29
CA GLU A 37 6.20 -12.75 15.52
C GLU A 37 7.58 -12.57 16.18
N GLU A 38 8.13 -13.58 16.84
CA GLU A 38 9.42 -13.45 17.54
C GLU A 38 10.53 -12.93 16.60
N GLY A 39 10.91 -11.66 16.78
CA GLY A 39 11.94 -10.99 15.98
C GLY A 39 11.49 -10.50 14.60
N MET A 40 10.22 -10.64 14.22
CA MET A 40 9.73 -10.24 12.90
C MET A 40 8.37 -9.55 12.96
N VAL A 41 8.19 -8.51 12.13
CA VAL A 41 6.88 -7.93 11.87
C VAL A 41 6.40 -8.41 10.52
N LYS A 42 5.26 -9.10 10.50
CA LYS A 42 4.61 -9.57 9.27
C LYS A 42 3.40 -8.70 8.95
N TYR A 43 3.30 -8.29 7.70
CA TYR A 43 2.11 -7.65 7.16
C TYR A 43 1.37 -8.63 6.25
N SER A 44 0.06 -8.72 6.39
CA SER A 44 -0.78 -9.58 5.55
C SER A 44 -1.99 -8.80 5.07
N VAL A 45 -2.35 -8.98 3.80
CA VAL A 45 -3.58 -8.43 3.23
C VAL A 45 -4.76 -9.19 3.82
N VAL A 46 -5.76 -8.47 4.32
CA VAL A 46 -6.90 -9.04 5.04
C VAL A 46 -8.21 -8.36 4.68
N ASP A 47 -9.32 -9.02 4.99
CA ASP A 47 -10.66 -8.42 4.92
C ASP A 47 -10.85 -7.28 5.93
N ARG A 48 -11.88 -6.44 5.70
CA ARG A 48 -12.19 -5.26 6.53
C ARG A 48 -12.27 -5.56 8.02
N SER A 49 -12.85 -6.70 8.38
CA SER A 49 -13.10 -7.09 9.77
C SER A 49 -11.82 -7.45 10.54
N GLN A 50 -10.71 -7.70 9.85
CA GLN A 50 -9.44 -8.13 10.44
C GLN A 50 -8.31 -7.11 10.27
N ALA A 51 -8.59 -5.98 9.62
CA ALA A 51 -7.62 -4.94 9.34
C ALA A 51 -7.30 -4.11 10.59
N ASN A 52 -6.03 -3.71 10.73
CA ASN A 52 -5.66 -2.71 11.71
C ASN A 52 -6.17 -1.34 11.23
N ALA A 53 -6.74 -0.53 12.14
CA ALA A 53 -7.20 0.81 11.78
C ALA A 53 -6.01 1.66 11.29
N GLY A 54 -6.13 2.25 10.09
CA GLY A 54 -5.15 3.20 9.54
C GLY A 54 -3.91 2.58 8.88
N PHE A 55 -3.88 1.27 8.63
CA PHE A 55 -2.76 0.59 7.97
C PHE A 55 -3.20 -0.13 6.69
N ASP A 56 -2.99 0.51 5.55
CA ASP A 56 -3.27 -0.05 4.22
C ASP A 56 -2.00 -0.01 3.34
N TYR A 57 -1.90 -0.91 2.35
CA TYR A 57 -1.02 -0.77 1.20
C TYR A 57 -1.82 -0.13 0.06
N LEU A 58 -1.39 1.03 -0.42
CA LEU A 58 -1.90 1.63 -1.65
C LEU A 58 -1.15 1.02 -2.83
N ARG A 59 -1.90 0.35 -3.71
CA ARG A 59 -1.42 -0.06 -5.03
C ARG A 59 -1.54 1.15 -5.95
N MET A 60 -0.43 1.56 -6.54
CA MET A 60 -0.38 2.68 -7.48
C MET A 60 0.13 2.20 -8.83
N GLU A 61 -0.48 2.71 -9.90
CA GLU A 61 -0.16 2.37 -11.27
C GLU A 61 0.22 3.61 -12.06
N LEU A 62 1.19 3.50 -12.97
CA LEU A 62 1.48 4.51 -13.97
C LEU A 62 0.65 4.20 -15.23
N PRO A 63 -0.34 5.04 -15.59
CA PRO A 63 -1.16 4.82 -16.77
C PRO A 63 -0.30 4.74 -18.04
N ALA A 64 -0.66 3.83 -18.95
CA ALA A 64 -0.01 3.65 -20.24
C ALA A 64 -0.37 4.75 -21.25
#